data_AF-A0A963D919-F1
#
_entry.id   AF-A0A963D919-F1
#
_cell.length_a   1.000
_cell.length_b   1.000
_cell.length_c   1.000
_cell.angle_alpha   90.00
_cell.angle_beta   90.00
_cell.angle_gamma   90.00
#
_symmetry.space_group_name_H-M   'P 1'
#
loop_
_entity.id
_entity.type
_entity.pdbx_description
1 polymer ?
#
loop_
_entity_poly.entity_id
_entity_poly.type
_entity_poly.pdbx_seq_one_letter_code
_entity_poly.pdbx_strand_id
1 'polypeptide(L)'
;MKLDQLPLGARFEYKGRLLTKTGPLTGATEQGGSVLIPRFAVLKAVEGEAAAAPVEAGQRVDTRTVLAAFEAYHCAAMRLVDDPARMALTAARARFLESLGKPEGTESAS
;
A
#
# COMPACT_ATOMS: atom_id res chain seq x y z
N MET A 1 16.61 9.08 23.53
CA MET A 1 16.45 10.09 22.47
C MET A 1 15.00 10.55 22.34
N LYS A 2 14.77 11.66 21.62
CA LYS A 2 13.43 12.19 21.32
C LYS A 2 12.98 11.78 19.92
N LEU A 3 11.67 11.73 19.67
CA LEU A 3 11.11 11.35 18.37
C LEU A 3 11.55 12.30 17.23
N ASP A 4 11.72 13.59 17.52
CA ASP A 4 12.18 14.58 16.54
C ASP A 4 13.57 14.30 15.98
N GLN A 5 14.42 13.60 16.76
CA GLN A 5 15.81 13.29 16.38
C GLN A 5 15.92 12.02 15.52
N LEU A 6 14.84 11.25 15.41
CA LEU A 6 14.79 10.03 14.60
C LEU A 6 14.43 10.38 13.15
N PRO A 7 15.11 9.81 12.14
CA PRO A 7 14.65 9.92 10.76
C PRO A 7 13.33 9.16 10.56
N LEU A 8 12.51 9.56 9.58
CA LEU A 8 11.35 8.79 9.18
C LEU A 8 11.81 7.38 8.74
N GLY A 9 11.07 6.35 9.15
CA GLY A 9 11.45 4.95 8.94
C GLY A 9 12.42 4.38 9.98
N ALA A 10 12.93 5.18 10.93
CA ALA A 10 13.78 4.66 11.99
C ALA A 10 12.98 3.81 12.99
N ARG A 11 13.58 2.70 13.43
CA ARG A 11 13.05 1.85 14.49
C ARG A 11 13.51 2.34 15.87
N PHE A 12 12.60 2.33 16.83
CA PHE A 12 12.87 2.71 18.22
C PHE A 12 11.96 1.94 19.17
N GLU A 13 12.39 1.79 20.41
CA GLU A 13 11.59 1.21 21.48
C GLU A 13 10.87 2.30 22.27
N TYR A 14 9.58 2.10 22.49
CA TYR A 14 8.75 2.92 23.38
C TYR A 14 7.84 2.01 24.20
N LYS A 15 7.88 2.16 25.54
CA LYS A 15 7.13 1.33 26.50
C LYS A 15 7.35 -0.18 26.28
N GLY A 16 8.57 -0.60 25.95
CA GLY A 16 8.89 -2.00 25.68
C GLY A 16 8.35 -2.54 24.34
N ARG A 17 7.84 -1.67 23.46
CA ARG A 17 7.38 -2.04 22.12
C ARG A 17 8.31 -1.46 21.06
N LEU A 18 8.65 -2.27 20.06
CA LEU A 18 9.36 -1.83 18.88
C LEU A 18 8.39 -1.12 17.94
N LEU A 19 8.72 0.12 17.59
CA LEU A 19 7.92 0.97 16.71
C LEU A 19 8.81 1.56 15.62
N THR A 20 8.20 1.86 14.47
CA THR A 20 8.86 2.53 13.34
C THR A 20 8.31 3.93 13.19
N LYS A 21 9.16 4.95 13.06
CA LYS A 21 8.71 6.35 12.95
C LYS A 21 8.00 6.56 11.61
N THR A 22 6.69 6.82 11.66
CA THR A 22 5.85 7.06 10.47
C THR A 22 5.45 8.51 10.31
N GLY A 23 5.68 9.35 11.31
CA GLY A 23 5.36 10.77 11.26
C GLY A 23 6.06 11.56 12.37
N PRO A 24 5.75 12.86 12.51
CA PRO A 24 6.37 13.72 13.51
C PRO A 24 6.03 13.30 14.95
N LEU A 25 4.84 12.74 15.17
CA LEU A 25 4.33 12.27 16.47
C LEU A 25 3.74 10.86 16.42
N THR A 26 4.02 10.09 15.37
CA THR A 26 3.42 8.76 15.16
C THR A 26 4.47 7.70 14.90
N GLY A 27 4.25 6.51 15.46
CA GLY A 27 5.03 5.32 15.16
C GLY A 27 4.12 4.15 14.81
N ALA A 28 4.50 3.35 13.81
CA ALA A 28 3.82 2.11 13.47
C ALA A 28 4.34 0.94 14.32
N THR A 29 3.44 0.09 14.79
CA THR A 29 3.74 -1.19 15.42
C THR A 29 4.00 -2.25 14.35
N GLU A 30 4.73 -3.31 14.71
CA GLU A 30 4.95 -4.45 13.81
C GLU A 30 3.66 -5.20 13.42
N GLN A 31 2.60 -5.05 14.21
CA GLN A 31 1.28 -5.65 13.96
C GLN A 31 0.37 -4.78 13.07
N GLY A 32 0.89 -3.70 12.48
CA GLY A 32 0.15 -2.90 11.50
C GLY A 32 -0.74 -1.78 12.07
N GLY A 33 -0.46 -1.28 13.28
CA GLY A 33 -1.19 -0.16 13.89
C GLY A 33 -0.34 1.09 14.05
N SER A 34 -0.95 2.29 14.02
CA SER A 34 -0.27 3.56 14.34
C SER A 34 -0.52 3.94 15.80
N VAL A 35 0.54 4.39 16.49
CA VAL A 35 0.49 4.85 17.87
C VAL A 35 0.97 6.29 17.94
N LEU A 36 0.20 7.13 18.64
CA LEU A 36 0.61 8.50 18.96
C LEU A 36 1.69 8.48 20.06
N ILE A 37 2.80 9.16 19.79
CA ILE A 37 3.94 9.25 20.69
C ILE A 37 4.05 10.71 21.15
N PRO A 38 3.95 10.98 22.46
CA PRO A 38 4.13 12.31 23.00
C PRO A 38 5.50 12.87 22.64
N ARG A 39 5.55 14.17 22.29
CA ARG A 39 6.78 14.89 21.88
C ARG A 39 7.94 14.75 22.88
N PHE A 40 7.61 14.66 24.17
CA PHE A 40 8.58 14.56 25.26
C PHE A 40 8.84 13.13 25.73
N ALA A 41 8.35 12.11 25.02
CA ALA A 41 8.63 10.72 25.34
C ALA A 41 10.12 10.41 25.21
N VAL A 42 10.66 9.69 26.21
CA VAL A 42 12.02 9.16 26.16
C VAL A 42 11.98 7.84 25.39
N LEU A 43 12.62 7.82 24.22
CA LEU A 43 12.72 6.67 23.34
C LEU A 43 14.11 6.05 23.45
N LYS A 44 14.21 4.73 23.30
CA LYS A 44 15.50 4.04 23.10
C LYS A 44 15.65 3.76 21.60
N ALA A 45 16.77 4.16 20.99
CA ALA A 45 17.09 3.58 19.68
C ALA A 45 17.47 2.14 19.92
N VAL A 46 17.13 1.31 18.95
CA VAL A 46 17.75 0.01 18.81
C VAL A 46 19.03 0.23 18.02
N GLU A 47 20.16 0.27 18.73
CA GLU A 47 21.50 0.25 18.11
C GLU A 47 21.71 -1.12 17.48
N GLY A 48 22.01 -1.16 16.18
CA GLY A 48 22.50 -2.38 15.55
C GLY A 48 21.71 -2.93 14.36
N GLU A 49 20.68 -2.26 13.84
CA GLU A 49 20.20 -2.59 12.50
C GLU A 49 19.67 -1.35 11.78
N ALA A 50 20.61 -0.65 11.12
CA ALA A 50 20.28 0.21 10.00
C ALA A 50 19.87 -0.65 8.80
N ALA A 51 18.79 -1.41 8.94
CA ALA A 51 17.99 -1.79 7.81
C ALA A 51 16.75 -0.91 7.90
N ALA A 52 16.71 0.11 7.05
CA ALA A 52 15.46 0.48 6.45
C ALA A 52 14.85 -0.83 5.94
N ALA A 53 13.94 -1.44 6.70
CA ALA A 53 12.91 -2.19 6.01
C ALA A 53 12.33 -1.14 5.07
N PRO A 54 12.41 -1.34 3.75
CA PRO A 54 11.56 -0.57 2.87
C PRO A 54 10.20 -0.62 3.54
N VAL A 55 9.62 0.55 3.81
CA VAL A 55 8.18 0.59 3.76
C VAL A 55 7.92 -0.02 2.40
N GLU A 56 7.46 -1.27 2.36
CA GLU A 56 7.07 -1.94 1.13
C GLU A 56 6.03 -0.99 0.57
N ALA A 57 6.49 -0.06 -0.27
CA ALA A 57 5.67 0.81 -1.06
C ALA A 57 5.00 -0.19 -1.97
N GLY A 58 3.88 -0.74 -1.49
CA GLY A 58 3.39 -2.07 -1.86
C GLY A 58 3.61 -2.25 -3.33
N GLN A 59 4.48 -3.19 -3.69
CA GLN A 59 5.16 -3.25 -4.98
C GLN A 59 4.20 -2.81 -6.08
N ARG A 60 4.34 -1.55 -6.53
CA ARG A 60 3.38 -0.97 -7.48
C ARG A 60 3.51 -1.77 -8.75
N VAL A 61 2.49 -2.59 -9.02
CA VAL A 61 2.45 -3.37 -10.24
C VAL A 61 2.30 -2.38 -11.39
N ASP A 62 3.24 -2.42 -12.32
CA ASP A 62 3.24 -1.58 -13.50
C ASP A 62 1.93 -1.77 -14.29
N THR A 63 1.28 -0.66 -14.64
CA THR A 63 -0.02 -0.67 -15.32
C THR A 63 0.01 -1.46 -16.63
N ARG A 64 1.14 -1.39 -17.38
CA ARG A 64 1.30 -2.16 -18.62
C ARG A 64 1.38 -3.66 -18.34
N THR A 65 2.02 -4.05 -17.25
CA THR A 65 2.08 -5.44 -16.77
C THR A 65 0.70 -5.95 -16.35
N VAL A 66 -0.08 -5.12 -15.63
CA VAL A 66 -1.48 -5.44 -15.26
C VAL A 66 -2.34 -5.65 -16.51
N LEU A 67 -2.27 -4.74 -17.48
CA LEU A 67 -3.03 -4.84 -18.73
C LEU A 67 -2.66 -6.09 -19.52
N ALA A 68 -1.37 -6.40 -19.66
CA ALA A 68 -0.91 -7.58 -20.39
C ALA A 68 -1.40 -8.89 -19.73
N ALA A 69 -1.27 -9.00 -18.41
CA ALA A 69 -1.73 -10.17 -17.66
C ALA A 69 -3.26 -10.32 -17.71
N PHE A 70 -3.98 -9.20 -17.59
CA PHE A 70 -5.43 -9.17 -17.67
C PHE A 70 -5.96 -9.62 -19.04
N GLU A 71 -5.33 -9.20 -20.14
CA GLU A 71 -5.76 -9.63 -21.47
C GLU A 71 -5.50 -11.12 -21.73
N ALA A 72 -4.35 -11.64 -21.27
CA ALA A 72 -4.06 -13.06 -21.36
C ALA A 72 -5.12 -13.89 -20.60
N TYR A 73 -5.50 -13.43 -19.40
CA TYR A 73 -6.59 -14.03 -18.62
C TYR A 73 -7.94 -13.95 -19.35
N HIS A 74 -8.29 -12.78 -19.90
CA HIS A 74 -9.56 -12.59 -20.62
C HIS A 74 -9.67 -13.50 -21.84
N CYS A 75 -8.60 -13.63 -22.64
CA CYS A 75 -8.56 -14.55 -23.77
C CYS A 75 -8.73 -16.01 -23.34
N ALA A 76 -8.15 -16.43 -22.21
CA ALA A 76 -8.33 -17.77 -21.67
C ALA A 76 -9.78 -18.00 -21.23
N ALA A 77 -10.36 -17.06 -20.48
CA ALA A 77 -11.74 -17.13 -20.03
C ALA A 77 -12.75 -17.18 -21.19
N MET A 78 -12.55 -16.39 -22.25
CA MET A 78 -13.43 -16.37 -23.43
C MET A 78 -13.55 -17.73 -24.14
N ARG A 79 -12.53 -18.58 -24.04
CA ARG A 79 -12.54 -19.94 -24.62
C ARG A 79 -13.33 -20.95 -23.77
N LEU A 80 -13.57 -20.65 -22.50
CA LEU A 80 -14.18 -21.56 -21.53
C LEU A 80 -15.67 -21.28 -21.28
N VAL A 81 -16.14 -20.09 -21.64
CA VAL A 81 -17.50 -19.63 -21.35
C VAL A 81 -18.43 -19.80 -22.55
N ASP A 82 -19.73 -20.01 -22.30
CA ASP A 82 -20.75 -20.11 -23.36
C ASP A 82 -21.15 -18.72 -23.90
N ASP A 83 -21.86 -18.68 -25.03
CA ASP A 83 -22.26 -17.44 -25.71
C ASP A 83 -22.93 -16.36 -24.82
N PRO A 84 -23.92 -16.68 -23.95
CA PRO A 84 -24.49 -15.67 -23.06
C PRO A 84 -23.47 -15.12 -22.05
N ALA A 85 -22.53 -15.95 -21.60
CA ALA A 85 -21.47 -15.54 -20.68
C ALA A 85 -20.35 -14.74 -21.39
N ARG A 86 -20.12 -14.95 -22.70
CA ARG A 86 -19.19 -14.13 -23.50
C ARG A 86 -19.59 -12.65 -23.52
N MET A 87 -20.89 -12.35 -23.65
CA MET A 87 -21.39 -10.98 -23.62
C MET A 87 -21.15 -10.32 -22.26
N ALA A 88 -21.48 -11.02 -21.18
CA ALA A 88 -21.24 -10.54 -19.82
C ALA A 88 -19.75 -10.31 -19.53
N LEU A 89 -18.88 -11.22 -19.98
CA LEU A 89 -17.43 -11.11 -19.81
C LEU A 89 -16.84 -9.95 -20.62
N THR A 90 -17.35 -9.69 -21.82
CA THR A 90 -16.96 -8.54 -22.64
C THR A 90 -17.35 -7.22 -21.97
N ALA A 91 -18.56 -7.14 -21.40
CA ALA A 91 -19.01 -5.97 -20.65
C ALA A 91 -18.18 -5.74 -19.38
N ALA A 92 -17.81 -6.81 -18.66
CA ALA A 92 -16.93 -6.73 -17.50
C ALA A 92 -15.53 -6.21 -17.87
N ARG A 93 -14.98 -6.67 -19.01
CA ARG A 93 -13.71 -6.17 -19.55
C ARG A 93 -13.76 -4.66 -19.81
N ALA A 94 -14.82 -4.15 -20.44
CA ALA A 94 -14.96 -2.72 -20.71
C ALA A 94 -14.96 -1.88 -19.42
N ARG A 95 -15.70 -2.31 -18.39
CA ARG A 95 -15.73 -1.64 -17.07
C ARG A 95 -14.37 -1.65 -16.38
N PHE A 96 -13.64 -2.76 -16.46
CA PHE A 96 -12.29 -2.87 -15.90
C PHE A 96 -11.34 -1.86 -16.55
N LEU A 97 -11.31 -1.78 -17.88
CA LEU A 97 -10.47 -0.82 -18.60
C LEU A 97 -10.85 0.63 -18.31
N GLU A 98 -12.14 0.94 -18.15
CA GLU A 98 -12.59 2.27 -17.75
C GLU A 98 -12.06 2.65 -16.36
N SER A 99 -12.11 1.71 -15.39
CA SER A 99 -11.59 1.95 -14.04
C SER A 99 -10.08 2.17 -13.98
N LEU A 100 -9.33 1.59 -14.92
CA LEU A 100 -7.88 1.82 -15.04
C LEU A 100 -7.54 3.15 -15.74
N GLY A 101 -8.45 3.69 -16.56
CA GLY A 101 -8.27 4.95 -17.30
C GLY A 101 -8.80 6.19 -16.59
N LYS A 102 -9.66 6.04 -15.58
CA LYS A 102 -10.06 7.14 -14.70
C LYS A 102 -9.00 7.35 -13.61
N PRO A 103 -8.30 8.49 -13.57
CA PRO A 103 -7.57 8.84 -12.36
C PRO A 103 -8.58 8.99 -11.22
N GLU A 104 -8.42 8.23 -10.14
CA GLU A 104 -9.16 8.46 -8.90
C GLU A 104 -8.87 9.89 -8.42
N GLY A 105 -9.82 10.80 -8.66
CA GLY A 105 -9.64 12.22 -8.38
C GLY A 105 -10.64 13.14 -9.06
N THR A 106 -11.93 12.82 -8.99
CA THR A 106 -12.98 13.87 -9.04
C THR A 106 -13.95 13.60 -7.91
N GLU A 107 -13.55 14.05 -6.73
CA GLU A 107 -14.45 14.38 -5.64
C GLU A 107 -15.45 15.41 -6.19
N SER A 108 -16.67 14.95 -6.50
CA SER A 108 -17.79 15.83 -6.82
C SER A 108 -18.18 16.58 -5.55
N ALA A 109 -17.78 17.85 -5.48
CA ALA A 109 -18.44 18.86 -4.67
C ALA A 109 -19.11 19.86 -5.62
N SER A 110 -20.44 19.79 -5.73
CA SER A 110 -21.32 20.88 -6.16
C SER A 110 -22.72 20.58 -5.66
#